data_AF-A0A2V6M7Z5-F1
#
_entry.id   AF-A0A2V6M7Z5-F1
#
_cell.length_a   1.000
_cell.length_b   1.000
_cell.length_c   1.000
_cell.angle_alpha   90.00
_cell.angle_beta   90.00
_cell.angle_gamma   90.00
#
_symmetry.space_group_name_H-M   'P 1'
#
loop_
_entity.id
_entity.type
_entity.pdbx_description
1 polymer ?
#
loop_
_entity_poly.entity_id
_entity_poly.type
_entity_poly.pdbx_seq_one_letter_code
_entity_poly.pdbx_strand_id
1 'polypeptide(L)'
;MFHTHRFPVTVYVLEGAFTLEMEGREPVTVKASQATTMPSRVKMTGYNRSSTDPLRLVIFNVSDPAAPLLTEPRVRRSVFLSRLVKLNVDSNRRARDEENKRKIVKRNGRFKARKTNPHFSLHFNMSD
;
A
#
# COMPACT_ATOMS: atom_id res chain seq x y z
N MET A 1 21.30 -4.86 0.68
CA MET A 1 21.53 -4.70 2.15
C MET A 1 20.86 -5.86 2.86
N PHE A 2 21.54 -6.48 3.83
CA PHE A 2 20.95 -7.53 4.66
C PHE A 2 20.07 -6.95 5.76
N HIS A 3 18.96 -7.59 6.07
CA HIS A 3 18.02 -7.21 7.13
C HIS A 3 17.48 -8.43 7.86
N THR A 4 16.69 -8.21 8.91
CA THR A 4 15.94 -9.26 9.61
C THR A 4 14.48 -8.84 9.77
N HIS A 5 13.59 -9.81 9.96
CA HIS A 5 12.19 -9.57 10.34
C HIS A 5 11.96 -10.00 11.80
N ARG A 6 11.14 -9.25 12.56
CA ARG A 6 10.75 -9.68 13.91
C ARG A 6 9.76 -10.85 13.86
N PHE A 7 8.94 -10.91 12.82
CA PHE A 7 7.91 -11.92 12.58
C PHE A 7 8.15 -12.61 11.22
N PRO A 8 7.63 -13.83 11.00
CA PRO A 8 7.72 -14.48 9.69
C PRO A 8 7.02 -13.66 8.61
N VAL A 9 7.60 -13.65 7.43
CA VAL A 9 7.05 -12.95 6.26
C VAL A 9 6.91 -13.94 5.11
N THR A 10 5.72 -14.03 4.52
CA THR A 10 5.50 -14.87 3.34
C THR A 10 5.47 -14.01 2.09
N VAL A 11 6.27 -14.38 1.10
CA VAL A 11 6.31 -13.74 -0.22
C VAL A 11 5.63 -14.68 -1.21
N TYR A 12 4.68 -14.14 -1.98
CA TYR A 12 4.11 -14.79 -3.16
C TYR A 12 4.51 -14.02 -4.41
N VAL A 13 5.07 -14.71 -5.41
CA VAL A 13 5.54 -14.08 -6.65
C VAL A 13 4.42 -14.06 -7.67
N LEU A 14 3.98 -12.87 -8.07
CA LEU A 14 2.99 -12.70 -9.13
C LEU A 14 3.63 -12.77 -10.52
N GLU A 15 4.83 -12.22 -10.67
CA GLU A 15 5.51 -12.06 -11.94
C GLU A 15 7.03 -11.99 -11.71
N GLY A 16 7.81 -12.57 -12.62
CA GLY A 16 9.28 -12.56 -12.56
C GLY A 16 9.89 -13.63 -11.64
N ALA A 17 11.12 -13.36 -11.18
CA ALA A 17 11.88 -14.25 -10.31
C ALA A 17 12.49 -13.47 -9.13
N PHE A 18 12.22 -13.97 -7.92
CA PHE A 18 12.77 -13.44 -6.67
C PHE A 18 13.84 -14.39 -6.14
N THR A 19 15.06 -13.89 -5.97
CA THR A 19 16.11 -14.65 -5.29
C THR A 19 16.21 -14.19 -3.84
N LEU A 20 16.21 -15.14 -2.93
CA LEU A 20 16.32 -14.94 -1.50
C LEU A 20 17.60 -15.59 -0.99
N GLU A 21 18.47 -14.79 -0.38
CA GLU A 21 19.66 -15.26 0.34
C GLU A 21 19.39 -15.15 1.84
N MET A 22 19.61 -16.25 2.58
CA MET A 22 19.42 -16.33 4.02
C MET A 22 20.67 -16.89 4.67
N GLU A 23 21.04 -16.33 5.82
CA GLU A 23 22.18 -16.81 6.61
C GLU A 23 22.04 -18.30 6.94
N GLY A 24 23.10 -19.06 6.65
CA GLY A 24 23.14 -20.51 6.87
C GLY A 24 22.33 -21.34 5.87
N ARG A 25 21.91 -20.77 4.73
CA ARG A 25 21.15 -21.47 3.68
C ARG A 25 21.69 -21.14 2.30
N GLU A 26 21.55 -22.10 1.39
CA GLU A 26 21.76 -21.84 -0.04
C GLU A 26 20.74 -20.82 -0.56
N PRO A 27 21.13 -19.93 -1.50
CA PRO A 27 20.20 -19.02 -2.15
C PRO A 27 19.06 -19.77 -2.83
N VAL A 28 17.84 -19.25 -2.69
CA VAL A 28 16.64 -19.85 -3.27
C VAL A 28 16.00 -18.90 -4.28
N THR A 29 15.67 -19.40 -5.47
CA THR A 29 14.93 -18.64 -6.48
C THR A 29 13.48 -19.09 -6.50
N VAL A 30 12.58 -18.13 -6.32
CA VAL A 30 11.12 -18.31 -6.31
C VAL A 30 10.55 -17.62 -7.55
N LYS A 31 9.77 -18.36 -8.34
CA LYS A 31 9.20 -17.90 -9.61
C LYS A 31 7.72 -17.58 -9.47
N ALA A 32 7.15 -16.97 -10.52
CA ALA A 32 5.71 -16.69 -10.60
C ALA A 32 4.84 -17.88 -10.17
N SER A 33 3.77 -17.56 -9.45
CA SER A 33 2.82 -18.51 -8.85
C SER A 33 3.39 -19.39 -7.72
N GLN A 34 4.57 -19.04 -7.18
CA GLN A 34 5.16 -19.72 -6.03
C GLN A 34 5.21 -18.81 -4.80
N ALA A 35 5.19 -19.44 -3.62
CA ALA A 35 5.35 -18.78 -2.33
C ALA A 35 6.60 -19.29 -1.59
N THR A 36 7.18 -18.44 -0.75
CA THR A 36 8.18 -18.84 0.24
C THR A 36 7.97 -18.06 1.54
N THR A 37 8.38 -18.65 2.66
CA THR A 37 8.34 -18.00 3.97
C THR A 37 9.75 -17.67 4.46
N MET A 38 9.96 -16.38 4.68
CA MET A 38 11.13 -15.81 5.32
C MET A 38 10.99 -15.97 6.85
N PRO A 39 11.87 -16.74 7.51
CA PRO A 39 11.78 -16.95 8.96
C PRO A 39 12.05 -15.67 9.75
N SER A 40 11.50 -15.60 10.96
CA SER A 40 11.82 -14.50 11.88
C SER A 40 13.28 -14.56 12.33
N ARG A 41 13.88 -13.38 12.53
CA ARG A 41 15.22 -13.16 13.10
C ARG A 41 16.38 -13.82 12.34
N VAL A 42 16.16 -14.26 11.11
CA VAL A 42 17.23 -14.71 10.19
C VAL A 42 17.69 -13.54 9.35
N LYS A 43 19.01 -13.36 9.21
CA LYS A 43 19.60 -12.33 8.36
C LYS A 43 19.42 -12.71 6.89
N MET A 44 18.86 -11.81 6.09
CA MET A 44 18.49 -12.11 4.71
C MET A 44 18.55 -10.90 3.77
N THR A 45 18.63 -11.18 2.47
CA THR A 45 18.43 -10.18 1.41
C THR A 45 17.67 -10.81 0.25
N GLY A 46 16.84 -10.01 -0.41
CA GLY A 46 16.02 -10.45 -1.53
C GLY A 46 16.18 -9.50 -2.71
N TYR A 47 16.29 -10.05 -3.92
CA TYR A 47 16.52 -9.25 -5.13
C TYR A 47 15.97 -9.93 -6.39
N ASN A 48 15.76 -9.13 -7.43
CA ASN A 48 15.58 -9.59 -8.80
C ASN A 48 16.92 -9.42 -9.54
N ARG A 49 17.45 -10.47 -10.18
CA ARG A 49 18.67 -10.37 -11.01
C ARG A 49 18.38 -10.06 -12.48
N SER A 50 17.12 -10.10 -12.91
CA SER A 50 16.80 -9.78 -14.31
C SER A 50 17.00 -8.29 -14.57
N SER A 51 17.65 -7.99 -15.70
CA SER A 51 17.79 -6.63 -16.23
C SER A 51 16.62 -6.23 -17.12
N THR A 52 15.75 -7.16 -17.48
CA THR A 52 14.66 -6.96 -18.44
C THR A 52 13.28 -7.26 -17.85
N ASP A 53 13.19 -8.26 -16.97
CA ASP A 53 11.91 -8.74 -16.47
C ASP A 53 11.57 -8.08 -15.14
N PRO A 54 10.38 -7.47 -15.01
CA PRO A 54 9.94 -6.90 -13.74
C PRO A 54 9.66 -8.00 -12.71
N LEU A 55 9.81 -7.66 -11.43
CA LEU A 55 9.41 -8.50 -10.31
C LEU A 55 8.19 -7.91 -9.61
N ARG A 56 7.12 -8.69 -9.47
CA ARG A 56 5.93 -8.31 -8.70
C ARG A 56 5.67 -9.33 -7.61
N LEU A 57 5.55 -8.83 -6.39
CA LEU A 57 5.38 -9.63 -5.19
C LEU A 57 4.11 -9.21 -4.44
N VAL A 58 3.49 -10.18 -3.78
CA VAL A 58 2.58 -9.93 -2.64
C VAL A 58 3.30 -10.39 -1.38
N ILE A 59 3.34 -9.53 -0.38
CA ILE A 59 3.98 -9.81 0.90
C ILE A 59 2.90 -9.89 1.97
N PHE A 60 2.81 -11.06 2.63
CA PHE A 60 1.97 -11.29 3.77
C PHE A 60 2.81 -11.27 5.03
N ASN A 61 2.43 -10.42 5.98
CA ASN A 61 3.07 -10.32 7.28
C ASN A 61 1.99 -10.33 8.36
N VAL A 62 2.16 -11.17 9.36
CA VAL A 62 1.31 -11.21 10.56
C VAL A 62 2.17 -10.76 11.73
N SER A 63 1.83 -9.60 12.29
CA SER A 63 2.63 -8.96 13.34
C SER A 63 1.75 -8.17 14.31
N ASP A 64 2.36 -7.74 15.42
CA ASP A 64 1.75 -6.70 16.25
C ASP A 64 1.41 -5.46 15.38
N PRO A 65 0.28 -4.77 15.62
CA PRO A 65 -0.17 -3.66 14.76
C PRO A 65 0.82 -2.51 14.59
N ALA A 66 1.71 -2.30 15.56
CA ALA A 66 2.70 -1.23 15.57
C ALA A 66 4.13 -1.71 15.25
N ALA A 67 4.34 -3.01 14.99
CA ALA A 67 5.67 -3.53 14.72
C ALA A 67 6.15 -3.16 13.31
N PRO A 68 7.43 -2.75 13.15
CA PRO A 68 8.01 -2.53 11.84
C PRO A 68 8.21 -3.85 11.09
N LEU A 69 8.04 -3.82 9.76
CA LEU A 69 8.25 -4.99 8.90
C LEU A 69 9.74 -5.38 8.84
N LEU A 70 10.62 -4.39 8.69
CA LEU A 70 12.07 -4.58 8.62
C LEU A 70 12.71 -4.15 9.94
N THR A 71 13.68 -4.92 10.41
CA THR A 71 14.53 -4.55 11.53
C THR A 71 15.95 -4.37 11.01
N GLU A 72 16.47 -3.15 11.13
CA GLU A 72 17.89 -2.86 10.94
C GLU A 72 18.71 -3.71 11.93
N PRO A 73 19.91 -4.19 11.57
CA PRO A 73 20.84 -4.67 12.58
C PRO A 73 21.05 -3.52 13.58
N ARG A 74 20.72 -3.73 14.86
CA ARG A 74 20.91 -2.71 15.90
C ARG A 74 22.40 -2.34 15.96
N VAL A 75 22.77 -1.26 15.30
CA VAL A 75 23.99 -0.54 15.63
C VAL A 75 23.65 0.18 16.94
N ARG A 76 24.26 -0.23 18.06
CA ARG A 76 24.20 0.58 19.29
C ARG A 76 24.86 1.92 18.97
N ARG A 77 24.06 2.92 18.59
CA ARG A 77 24.48 4.32 18.56
C ARG A 77 23.42 5.17 19.23
N SER A 78 23.96 6.05 20.06
CA SER A 78 23.28 7.10 20.83
C SER A 78 22.18 7.80 20.03
N VAL A 79 21.11 8.12 20.76
CA VAL A 79 19.97 8.98 20.45
C VAL A 79 20.18 9.91 19.24
N PHE A 80 19.42 9.72 18.16
CA PHE A 80 18.97 10.80 17.28
C PHE A 80 17.71 10.38 16.51
N LEU A 81 16.65 11.19 16.62
CA LEU A 81 15.34 10.97 15.99
C LEU A 81 15.50 11.03 14.46
N SER A 82 14.95 10.06 13.72
CA SER A 82 14.82 10.16 12.27
C SER A 82 13.47 9.63 11.81
N ARG A 83 12.73 10.56 11.17
CA ARG A 83 11.38 10.45 10.63
C ARG A 83 11.42 9.64 9.34
N LEU A 84 10.96 8.39 9.36
CA LEU A 84 10.92 7.54 8.16
C LEU A 84 9.51 7.50 7.54
N VAL A 85 9.37 8.27 6.46
CA VAL A 85 8.52 8.11 5.27
C VAL A 85 7.47 6.97 5.30
N LYS A 86 6.22 7.38 5.51
CA LYS A 86 4.99 6.61 5.20
C LYS A 86 4.36 7.19 3.92
N LEU A 87 5.04 7.10 2.77
CA LEU A 87 4.62 7.80 1.53
C LEU A 87 3.87 6.96 0.48
N ASN A 88 3.75 5.63 0.61
CA ASN A 88 3.25 4.82 -0.52
C ASN A 88 1.80 4.31 -0.42
N VAL A 89 1.11 4.53 0.70
CA VAL A 89 -0.32 4.13 0.85
C VAL A 89 -1.25 5.34 0.90
N ASP A 90 -0.81 6.46 1.49
CA ASP A 90 -1.64 7.66 1.64
C ASP A 90 -1.81 8.44 0.33
N SER A 91 -0.83 8.39 -0.58
CA SER A 91 -0.86 9.03 -1.89
C SER A 91 -1.95 8.44 -2.79
N ASN A 92 -2.12 7.11 -2.78
CA ASN A 92 -3.19 6.45 -3.53
C ASN A 92 -4.59 6.71 -2.96
N ARG A 93 -4.72 6.88 -1.64
CA ARG A 93 -6.00 7.21 -1.00
C ARG A 93 -6.41 8.66 -1.27
N ARG A 94 -5.48 9.62 -1.12
CA ARG A 94 -5.75 11.04 -1.41
C ARG A 94 -6.06 11.30 -2.89
N ALA A 95 -5.36 10.62 -3.80
CA ALA A 95 -5.62 10.75 -5.24
C ALA A 95 -7.02 10.24 -5.63
N ARG A 96 -7.46 9.11 -5.06
CA ARG A 96 -8.81 8.58 -5.26
C ARG A 96 -9.89 9.50 -4.67
N ASP A 97 -9.64 10.07 -3.49
CA ASP A 97 -10.59 10.97 -2.83
C ASP A 97 -10.75 12.30 -3.59
N GLU A 98 -9.67 12.87 -4.14
CA GLU A 98 -9.69 14.04 -5.03
C GLU A 98 -10.44 13.79 -6.34
N GLU A 99 -10.20 12.65 -6.99
CA GLU A 99 -10.89 12.29 -8.24
C GLU A 99 -12.39 12.10 -8.00
N ASN A 100 -12.76 11.47 -6.88
CA ASN A 100 -14.16 11.22 -6.55
C ASN A 100 -14.90 12.53 -6.22
N LYS A 101 -14.26 13.47 -5.52
CA LYS A 101 -14.80 14.82 -5.29
C LYS A 101 -15.01 15.60 -6.59
N ARG A 102 -14.07 15.53 -7.54
CA ARG A 102 -14.21 16.19 -8.85
C ARG A 102 -15.35 15.62 -9.70
N LYS A 103 -15.62 14.31 -9.62
CA LYS A 103 -16.76 13.68 -10.29
C LYS A 103 -18.09 14.13 -9.69
N ILE A 104 -18.18 14.29 -8.37
CA ILE A 104 -19.38 14.77 -7.68
C ILE A 104 -19.71 16.23 -8.06
N VAL A 105 -18.70 17.12 -8.07
CA VAL A 105 -18.89 18.53 -8.44
C VAL A 105 -19.32 18.68 -9.91
N LYS A 106 -18.73 17.90 -10.83
CA LYS A 106 -19.15 17.91 -12.25
C LYS A 106 -20.57 17.41 -12.46
N ARG A 107 -21.07 16.50 -11.63
CA ARG A 107 -22.43 15.96 -11.71
C ARG A 107 -23.49 16.97 -11.24
N ASN A 108 -23.13 17.83 -10.28
CA ASN A 108 -24.04 18.85 -9.72
C ASN A 108 -23.95 20.23 -10.41
N GLY A 109 -22.92 20.48 -11.22
CA GLY A 109 -22.68 21.77 -11.88
C GLY A 109 -23.45 22.03 -13.18
N ARG A 110 -24.52 21.28 -13.49
CA ARG A 110 -25.29 21.42 -14.73
C ARG A 110 -26.78 21.66 -14.48
N PHE A 111 -27.11 22.64 -13.65
CA PHE A 111 -28.41 23.33 -13.71
C PHE A 111 -28.16 24.82 -13.94
N LYS A 112 -28.32 25.28 -15.19
CA LYS A 112 -28.36 26.70 -15.52
C LYS A 112 -29.69 27.27 -15.06
N ALA A 113 -29.62 28.32 -14.25
CA ALA A 113 -30.76 29.15 -13.89
C ALA A 113 -31.48 29.68 -15.14
N ARG A 114 -32.78 29.39 -15.27
CA ARG A 114 -33.71 30.19 -16.07
C ARG A 114 -34.45 31.13 -15.13
N LYS A 115 -34.31 32.44 -15.35
CA LYS A 115 -35.17 33.49 -14.78
C LYS A 115 -36.41 33.64 -15.66
N THR A 116 -37.60 33.49 -15.09
CA THR A 116 -38.83 34.26 -15.43
C THR A 116 -39.80 34.18 -14.24
N ASN A 117 -40.19 35.35 -13.69
CA ASN A 117 -41.32 35.59 -12.77
C ASN A 117 -42.59 35.92 -13.60
N PRO A 118 -43.80 36.14 -13.03
CA PRO A 118 -44.44 35.68 -11.78
C PRO A 118 -45.90 35.14 -12.03
N HIS A 119 -46.68 34.89 -10.96
CA HIS A 119 -48.10 34.45 -10.90
C HIS A 119 -48.36 32.92 -10.93
N PHE A 120 -48.67 32.32 -9.77
CA PHE A 120 -50.03 31.95 -9.38
C PHE A 120 -50.04 31.29 -7.98
N SER A 121 -51.22 31.31 -7.37
CA SER A 121 -51.60 31.19 -5.97
C SER A 121 -51.50 29.79 -5.31
N LEU A 122 -51.47 29.84 -3.98
CA LEU A 122 -51.69 28.79 -2.95
C LEU A 122 -52.67 27.67 -3.31
N HIS A 123 -52.39 26.45 -2.82
CA HIS A 123 -53.38 25.60 -2.13
C HIS A 123 -52.71 24.64 -1.13
N PHE A 124 -53.27 24.60 0.08
CA PHE A 124 -52.98 23.69 1.20
C PHE A 124 -53.66 22.31 1.02
N ASN A 125 -53.06 21.26 1.58
CA ASN A 125 -53.67 20.28 2.52
C ASN A 125 -52.73 19.06 2.63
N MET A 126 -52.10 18.84 3.79
CA MET A 126 -52.56 18.14 5.00
C MET A 126 -52.04 16.70 5.05
N SER A 127 -51.46 16.41 6.20
CA SER A 127 -50.89 15.15 6.68
C SER A 127 -51.84 13.96 6.63
N ASP A 128 -51.24 12.77 6.48
CA ASP A 128 -51.36 11.67 7.45
C ASP A 128 -49.96 11.06 7.66
#